data_AF-A0A3D8X431-F1
#
_entry.id   AF-A0A3D8X431-F1
#
_cell.length_a   1.000
_cell.length_b   1.000
_cell.length_c   1.000
_cell.angle_alpha   90.00
_cell.angle_beta   90.00
_cell.angle_gamma   90.00
#
_symmetry.space_group_name_H-M   'P 1'
#
loop_
_entity.id
_entity.type
_entity.pdbx_description
1 polymer ?
#
loop_
_entity_poly.entity_id
_entity_poly.type
_entity_poly.pdbx_seq_one_letter_code
_entity_poly.pdbx_strand_id
1 'polypeptide(L)'
;MSVQIPRGTQDILPGKVEYWQFVEQRAREICRAFNYQEIRTPMFEHTELFLRGVGETTDIVQKEMYTFKDRGDRSLTLRPEGTAAVGRSFVSNKMFGNPTQPTKLFYIGPMFRYERPQAGRFRQFVQFGVEALGVNDPAIDAEVLALLMSFYQSLGLKKLKLVVNSLGDTESRQAHRQALIDHFAPRIGEFCSDCQSRLEKNPLRILDCKKDRDHELMATAPSILDYLNDYSKEYFEKVQQYLTDLDIDYVVDPTLVRGLDYYNHTAFELMSEAEGFGAITTLCGGGRYNGLIQEIGGPETPGIGFALSIERLLSALEAEGIELPVETGVDCYVITMGDEAKEKSVSIVNTLRRAGFVADKDYQDKKMKAQFKAADRVQAKFVVVLGEDELAKQVVNVKNMESGEQQEVSIDQLVSYLQEQV
;
A
#
# COMPACT_ATOMS: atom_id res chain seq x y z
N MET A 1 -12.46 25.94 -15.01
CA MET A 1 -11.69 25.93 -13.74
C MET A 1 -10.28 26.41 -14.04
N SER A 2 -9.79 27.44 -13.34
CA SER A 2 -8.47 28.05 -13.57
C SER A 2 -7.30 27.24 -12.97
N VAL A 3 -7.58 26.34 -12.04
CA VAL A 3 -6.61 25.43 -11.42
C VAL A 3 -7.12 24.00 -11.57
N GLN A 4 -6.23 23.09 -11.91
CA GLN A 4 -6.50 21.65 -12.09
C GLN A 4 -5.48 20.86 -11.27
N ILE A 5 -5.85 19.64 -10.87
CA ILE A 5 -4.88 18.74 -10.25
C ILE A 5 -3.72 18.45 -11.22
N PRO A 6 -2.49 18.26 -10.71
CA PRO A 6 -1.37 17.84 -11.53
C PRO A 6 -1.66 16.53 -12.26
N ARG A 7 -1.17 16.41 -13.50
CA ARG A 7 -1.29 15.15 -14.25
C ARG A 7 -0.60 14.02 -13.48
N GLY A 8 -1.33 12.92 -13.28
CA GLY A 8 -0.84 11.72 -12.57
C GLY A 8 -1.09 11.75 -11.06
N THR A 9 -1.85 12.73 -10.56
CA THR A 9 -2.40 12.72 -9.18
C THR A 9 -3.92 12.55 -9.23
N GLN A 10 -4.54 12.27 -8.09
CA GLN A 10 -5.99 12.11 -7.96
C GLN A 10 -6.47 12.57 -6.60
N ASP A 11 -7.70 13.09 -6.55
CA ASP A 11 -8.43 13.29 -5.30
C ASP A 11 -9.20 12.00 -4.98
N ILE A 12 -9.04 11.49 -3.75
CA ILE A 12 -9.77 10.32 -3.27
C ILE A 12 -10.97 10.86 -2.49
N LEU A 13 -12.16 10.75 -3.08
CA LEU A 13 -13.39 11.39 -2.62
C LEU A 13 -14.28 10.44 -1.80
N PRO A 14 -15.30 10.97 -1.07
CA PRO A 14 -16.33 10.15 -0.45
C PRO A 14 -17.00 9.18 -1.44
N GLY A 15 -17.33 7.98 -0.96
CA GLY A 15 -17.75 6.84 -1.77
C GLY A 15 -16.60 6.02 -2.37
N LYS A 16 -15.35 6.53 -2.31
CA LYS A 16 -14.13 5.79 -2.67
C LYS A 16 -13.17 5.69 -1.49
N VAL A 17 -13.01 6.76 -0.71
CA VAL A 17 -12.04 6.84 0.40
C VAL A 17 -12.29 5.80 1.49
N GLU A 18 -13.52 5.36 1.66
CA GLU A 18 -13.92 4.40 2.67
C GLU A 18 -13.34 2.99 2.36
N TYR A 19 -13.18 2.64 1.07
CA TYR A 19 -12.46 1.43 0.65
C TYR A 19 -10.97 1.51 0.98
N TRP A 20 -10.37 2.70 0.84
CA TRP A 20 -8.98 2.92 1.22
C TRP A 20 -8.82 2.75 2.73
N GLN A 21 -9.68 3.39 3.52
CA GLN A 21 -9.68 3.28 4.97
C GLN A 21 -9.84 1.82 5.42
N PHE A 22 -10.72 1.05 4.77
CA PHE A 22 -10.88 -0.37 5.05
C PHE A 22 -9.59 -1.16 4.81
N VAL A 23 -8.97 -0.99 3.64
CA VAL A 23 -7.71 -1.66 3.29
C VAL A 23 -6.59 -1.28 4.26
N GLU A 24 -6.46 0.01 4.58
CA GLU A 24 -5.46 0.48 5.54
C GLU A 24 -5.70 -0.07 6.94
N GLN A 25 -6.95 -0.14 7.38
CA GLN A 25 -7.33 -0.73 8.66
C GLN A 25 -6.96 -2.21 8.71
N ARG A 26 -7.26 -2.95 7.63
CA ARG A 26 -6.85 -4.36 7.52
C ARG A 26 -5.34 -4.54 7.54
N ALA A 27 -4.59 -3.66 6.88
CA ALA A 27 -3.12 -3.69 6.93
C ALA A 27 -2.61 -3.53 8.37
N ARG A 28 -3.18 -2.60 9.15
CA ARG A 28 -2.84 -2.40 10.57
C ARG A 28 -3.17 -3.63 11.42
N GLU A 29 -4.31 -4.27 11.19
CA GLU A 29 -4.73 -5.49 11.90
C GLU A 29 -3.76 -6.66 11.65
N ILE A 30 -3.41 -6.91 10.38
CA ILE A 30 -2.47 -7.96 10.00
C ILE A 30 -1.08 -7.67 10.56
N CYS A 31 -0.56 -6.44 10.40
CA CYS A 31 0.73 -6.06 10.99
C CYS A 31 0.76 -6.26 12.51
N ARG A 32 -0.33 -5.92 13.21
CA ARG A 32 -0.44 -6.13 14.66
C ARG A 32 -0.37 -7.62 15.03
N ALA A 33 -1.02 -8.50 14.26
CA ALA A 33 -0.95 -9.95 14.48
C ALA A 33 0.47 -10.50 14.32
N PHE A 34 1.25 -9.93 13.41
CA PHE A 34 2.67 -10.26 13.20
C PHE A 34 3.64 -9.40 14.04
N ASN A 35 3.14 -8.59 14.98
CA ASN A 35 3.92 -7.70 15.84
C ASN A 35 4.82 -6.69 15.09
N TYR A 36 4.38 -6.21 13.92
CA TYR A 36 4.98 -5.06 13.25
C TYR A 36 4.40 -3.76 13.82
N GLN A 37 5.28 -2.79 14.12
CA GLN A 37 4.90 -1.50 14.71
C GLN A 37 4.87 -0.40 13.65
N GLU A 38 3.93 0.54 13.75
CA GLU A 38 3.80 1.61 12.76
C GLU A 38 4.95 2.63 12.87
N ILE A 39 5.54 3.00 11.74
CA ILE A 39 6.47 4.12 11.61
C ILE A 39 5.96 5.14 10.60
N ARG A 40 6.19 6.42 10.88
CA ARG A 40 5.87 7.53 9.97
C ARG A 40 7.12 8.36 9.70
N THR A 41 7.58 8.33 8.45
CA THR A 41 8.70 9.16 7.98
C THR A 41 8.19 10.43 7.30
N PRO A 42 8.99 11.52 7.26
CA PRO A 42 8.67 12.72 6.49
C PRO A 42 8.41 12.43 5.00
N MET A 43 7.66 13.32 4.34
CA MET A 43 7.35 13.18 2.91
C MET A 43 8.52 13.55 1.99
N PHE A 44 9.50 14.28 2.51
CA PHE A 44 10.74 14.59 1.81
C PHE A 44 11.93 14.33 2.72
N GLU A 45 13.04 13.93 2.11
CA GLU A 45 14.31 13.67 2.79
C GLU A 45 15.41 14.43 2.04
N HIS A 46 16.61 14.48 2.64
CA HIS A 46 17.79 14.91 1.90
C HIS A 46 18.00 14.01 0.68
N THR A 47 18.22 14.60 -0.50
CA THR A 47 18.33 13.87 -1.77
C THR A 47 19.40 12.77 -1.74
N GLU A 48 20.48 12.98 -0.98
CA GLU A 48 21.57 12.01 -0.79
C GLU A 48 21.11 10.66 -0.22
N LEU A 49 20.02 10.64 0.55
CA LEU A 49 19.46 9.40 1.10
C LEU A 49 19.04 8.45 -0.03
N PHE A 50 18.32 8.96 -1.03
CA PHE A 50 17.82 8.15 -2.13
C PHE A 50 18.90 7.87 -3.18
N LEU A 51 19.84 8.80 -3.39
CA LEU A 51 20.99 8.56 -4.26
C LEU A 51 21.81 7.34 -3.80
N ARG A 52 22.08 7.26 -2.49
CA ARG A 52 22.83 6.15 -1.89
C ARG A 52 21.95 4.92 -1.69
N GLY A 53 20.75 5.09 -1.15
CA GLY A 53 19.92 3.97 -0.70
C GLY A 53 19.14 3.25 -1.80
N VAL A 54 18.81 3.90 -2.92
CA VAL A 54 18.04 3.26 -4.01
C VAL A 54 18.98 2.68 -5.07
N GLY A 55 20.10 3.35 -5.32
CA GLY A 55 21.12 3.02 -6.30
C GLY A 55 21.15 4.00 -7.48
N GLU A 56 22.33 4.52 -7.81
CA GLU A 56 22.54 5.52 -8.87
C GLU A 56 22.19 5.01 -10.29
N THR A 57 22.13 3.69 -10.47
CA THR A 57 21.81 3.09 -11.78
C THR A 57 20.31 2.87 -12.01
N THR A 58 19.48 3.18 -11.00
CA THR A 58 18.03 2.98 -11.09
C THR A 58 17.34 4.05 -11.92
N ASP A 59 16.30 3.67 -12.67
CA ASP A 59 15.46 4.65 -13.37
C ASP A 59 14.82 5.65 -12.38
N ILE A 60 14.51 5.19 -11.16
CA ILE A 60 14.01 6.04 -10.07
C ILE A 60 14.96 7.21 -9.83
N VAL A 61 16.22 6.91 -9.50
CA VAL A 61 17.23 7.92 -9.18
C VAL A 61 17.58 8.77 -10.40
N GLN A 62 17.67 8.18 -11.58
CA GLN A 62 18.13 8.89 -12.77
C GLN A 62 17.08 9.83 -13.37
N LYS A 63 15.79 9.48 -13.28
CA LYS A 63 14.75 10.13 -14.09
C LYS A 63 13.42 10.37 -13.36
N GLU A 64 13.17 9.74 -12.21
CA GLU A 64 11.83 9.73 -11.61
C GLU A 64 11.73 10.46 -10.26
N MET A 65 12.83 10.96 -9.68
CA MET A 65 12.75 11.70 -8.41
C MET A 65 12.19 13.11 -8.59
N TYR A 66 11.28 13.49 -7.69
CA TYR A 66 10.86 14.89 -7.52
C TYR A 66 11.82 15.61 -6.57
N THR A 67 12.91 16.14 -7.12
CA THR A 67 13.94 16.87 -6.38
C THR A 67 13.77 18.38 -6.50
N PHE A 68 13.92 19.10 -5.39
CA PHE A 68 13.82 20.55 -5.31
C PHE A 68 14.81 21.13 -4.30
N LYS A 69 15.05 22.43 -4.38
CA LYS A 69 15.79 23.17 -3.36
C LYS A 69 14.82 23.83 -2.39
N ASP A 70 15.11 23.75 -1.11
CA ASP A 70 14.38 24.55 -0.12
C ASP A 70 14.86 26.01 -0.10
N ARG A 71 14.29 26.83 0.80
CA ARG A 71 14.68 28.25 0.93
C ARG A 71 16.11 28.46 1.44
N GLY A 72 16.77 27.41 1.95
CA GLY A 72 18.17 27.42 2.36
C GLY A 72 19.09 26.74 1.35
N ASP A 73 18.64 26.56 0.10
CA ASP A 73 19.36 25.92 -0.99
C ASP A 73 19.73 24.43 -0.76
N ARG A 74 19.12 23.77 0.24
CA ARG A 74 19.33 22.34 0.49
C ARG A 74 18.57 21.51 -0.53
N SER A 75 19.24 20.51 -1.10
CA SER A 75 18.61 19.56 -2.02
C SER A 75 17.74 18.56 -1.25
N LEU A 76 16.43 18.62 -1.49
CA LEU A 76 15.43 17.74 -0.91
C LEU A 76 14.71 16.99 -2.01
N THR A 77 14.23 15.79 -1.71
CA THR A 77 13.49 14.95 -2.64
C THR A 77 12.24 14.41 -1.97
N LEU A 78 11.09 14.52 -2.64
CA LEU A 78 9.87 13.81 -2.21
C LEU A 78 10.15 12.31 -2.28
N ARG A 79 9.81 11.58 -1.21
CA ARG A 79 10.17 10.17 -1.09
C ARG A 79 9.58 9.32 -2.25
N PRO A 80 10.42 8.61 -3.03
CA PRO A 80 9.94 7.73 -4.10
C PRO A 80 9.64 6.30 -3.61
N GLU A 81 10.06 5.96 -2.39
CA GLU A 81 9.86 4.69 -1.70
C GLU A 81 10.02 4.87 -0.18
N GLY A 82 9.72 3.85 0.62
CA GLY A 82 9.70 3.94 2.09
C GLY A 82 10.88 3.29 2.82
N THR A 83 11.51 2.27 2.26
CA THR A 83 12.58 1.46 2.84
C THR A 83 13.79 2.30 3.23
N ALA A 84 14.32 3.17 2.35
CA ALA A 84 15.49 3.99 2.71
C ALA A 84 15.16 5.00 3.82
N ALA A 85 13.95 5.54 3.82
CA ALA A 85 13.48 6.44 4.89
C ALA A 85 13.31 5.71 6.23
N VAL A 86 12.81 4.46 6.22
CA VAL A 86 12.76 3.61 7.42
C VAL A 86 14.17 3.30 7.90
N GLY A 87 15.09 2.91 7.00
CA GLY A 87 16.49 2.67 7.32
C GLY A 87 17.16 3.90 7.94
N ARG A 88 16.94 5.09 7.37
CA ARG A 88 17.44 6.36 7.93
C ARG A 88 16.94 6.57 9.35
N SER A 89 15.65 6.36 9.58
CA SER A 89 15.06 6.50 10.92
C SER A 89 15.60 5.47 11.91
N PHE A 90 15.78 4.23 11.47
CA PHE A 90 16.37 3.14 12.25
C PHE A 90 17.77 3.51 12.74
N VAL A 91 18.60 4.07 11.86
CA VAL A 91 19.96 4.56 12.20
C VAL A 91 19.90 5.78 13.10
N SER A 92 19.13 6.81 12.72
CA SER A 92 19.10 8.09 13.45
C SER A 92 18.59 7.95 14.88
N ASN A 93 17.66 7.03 15.10
CA ASN A 93 17.09 6.75 16.43
C ASN A 93 17.79 5.59 17.15
N LYS A 94 18.90 5.09 16.62
CA LYS A 94 19.71 4.00 17.21
C LYS A 94 18.89 2.75 17.52
N MET A 95 17.90 2.42 16.69
CA MET A 95 17.01 1.28 16.91
C MET A 95 17.76 -0.07 16.86
N PHE A 96 18.92 -0.12 16.18
CA PHE A 96 19.84 -1.26 16.22
C PHE A 96 20.36 -1.59 17.63
N GLY A 97 20.36 -0.61 18.54
CA GLY A 97 20.77 -0.79 19.94
C GLY A 97 19.64 -1.19 20.87
N ASN A 98 18.41 -1.33 20.37
CA ASN A 98 17.28 -1.73 21.20
C ASN A 98 17.45 -3.19 21.65
N PRO A 99 17.10 -3.51 22.92
CA PRO A 99 17.21 -4.88 23.44
C PRO A 99 16.24 -5.85 22.76
N THR A 100 15.16 -5.35 22.20
CA THR A 100 14.17 -6.14 21.45
C THR A 100 14.53 -6.10 19.96
N GLN A 101 15.05 -7.22 19.45
CA GLN A 101 15.33 -7.46 18.03
C GLN A 101 14.58 -8.73 17.57
N PRO A 102 14.29 -8.88 16.26
CA PRO A 102 14.48 -7.88 15.20
C PRO A 102 13.53 -6.67 15.35
N THR A 103 13.90 -5.54 14.75
CA THR A 103 13.04 -4.36 14.65
C THR A 103 12.07 -4.55 13.49
N LYS A 104 10.77 -4.69 13.79
CA LYS A 104 9.70 -4.96 12.82
C LYS A 104 8.80 -3.74 12.67
N LEU A 105 8.86 -3.09 11.52
CA LEU A 105 8.19 -1.81 11.25
C LEU A 105 7.29 -1.89 10.02
N PHE A 106 6.18 -1.16 10.03
CA PHE A 106 5.36 -0.96 8.83
C PHE A 106 5.00 0.49 8.63
N TYR A 107 4.71 0.88 7.39
CA TYR A 107 4.28 2.22 7.04
C TYR A 107 3.14 2.19 6.03
N ILE A 108 2.30 3.22 6.08
CA ILE A 108 1.28 3.50 5.06
C ILE A 108 1.41 4.98 4.70
N GLY A 109 1.54 5.30 3.42
CA GLY A 109 1.48 6.70 2.99
C GLY A 109 1.91 6.96 1.54
N PRO A 110 1.85 8.22 1.11
CA PRO A 110 2.10 8.58 -0.28
C PRO A 110 3.59 8.50 -0.64
N MET A 111 3.86 8.15 -1.88
CA MET A 111 5.14 8.07 -2.55
C MET A 111 5.06 8.79 -3.89
N PHE A 112 6.19 9.31 -4.38
CA PHE A 112 6.23 10.20 -5.54
C PHE A 112 7.26 9.73 -6.57
N ARG A 113 6.80 9.44 -7.79
CA ARG A 113 7.68 9.06 -8.92
C ARG A 113 7.25 9.80 -10.18
N TYR A 114 8.17 10.44 -10.87
CA TYR A 114 7.95 11.14 -12.14
C TYR A 114 7.79 10.15 -13.31
N GLU A 115 7.03 9.08 -13.10
CA GLU A 115 6.74 8.10 -14.12
C GLU A 115 5.72 8.64 -15.13
N ARG A 116 5.70 8.03 -16.33
CA ARG A 116 4.64 8.28 -17.31
C ARG A 116 3.35 7.65 -16.78
N PRO A 117 2.28 8.44 -16.54
CA PRO A 117 1.05 7.88 -15.99
C PRO A 117 0.42 6.87 -16.95
N GLN A 118 0.01 5.72 -16.39
CA GLN A 118 -0.71 4.64 -17.07
C GLN A 118 -1.61 3.93 -16.03
N ALA A 119 -2.45 2.99 -16.46
CA ALA A 119 -3.31 2.24 -15.53
C ALA A 119 -2.48 1.64 -14.38
N GLY A 120 -2.86 1.94 -13.13
CA GLY A 120 -2.13 1.48 -11.93
C GLY A 120 -0.73 2.10 -11.71
N ARG A 121 -0.34 3.13 -12.47
CA ARG A 121 0.88 3.93 -12.22
C ARG A 121 0.56 5.41 -12.16
N PHE A 122 0.66 5.95 -10.95
CA PHE A 122 0.45 7.36 -10.65
C PHE A 122 1.77 8.03 -10.31
N ARG A 123 1.81 9.36 -10.43
CA ARG A 123 2.96 10.16 -10.01
C ARG A 123 2.99 10.39 -8.50
N GLN A 124 1.80 10.42 -7.89
CA GLN A 124 1.61 10.26 -6.46
C GLN A 124 0.76 9.01 -6.26
N PHE A 125 1.27 8.04 -5.53
CA PHE A 125 0.58 6.80 -5.19
C PHE A 125 0.78 6.47 -3.72
N VAL A 126 -0.04 5.61 -3.13
CA VAL A 126 0.08 5.24 -1.72
C VAL A 126 0.66 3.84 -1.60
N GLN A 127 1.71 3.72 -0.79
CA GLN A 127 2.28 2.43 -0.43
C GLN A 127 1.88 2.00 0.97
N PHE A 128 1.63 0.71 1.09
CA PHE A 128 1.79 -0.02 2.34
C PHE A 128 3.07 -0.86 2.22
N GLY A 129 3.93 -0.80 3.23
CA GLY A 129 5.15 -1.61 3.26
C GLY A 129 5.56 -2.00 4.67
N VAL A 130 6.38 -3.05 4.76
CA VAL A 130 6.90 -3.62 6.00
C VAL A 130 8.41 -3.80 5.88
N GLU A 131 9.11 -3.65 6.99
CA GLU A 131 10.56 -3.80 7.10
C GLU A 131 10.89 -4.57 8.39
N ALA A 132 11.59 -5.70 8.26
CA ALA A 132 12.20 -6.43 9.37
C ALA A 132 13.72 -6.25 9.32
N LEU A 133 14.29 -5.64 10.36
CA LEU A 133 15.68 -5.20 10.42
C LEU A 133 16.41 -5.86 11.59
N GLY A 134 17.66 -6.24 11.39
CA GLY A 134 18.56 -6.71 12.45
C GLY A 134 18.65 -8.23 12.63
N VAL A 135 18.06 -9.03 11.75
CA VAL A 135 18.23 -10.49 11.75
C VAL A 135 18.48 -11.07 10.35
N ASN A 136 19.36 -12.06 10.28
CA ASN A 136 19.71 -12.79 9.06
C ASN A 136 19.32 -14.28 9.20
N ASP A 137 18.02 -14.52 9.31
CA ASP A 137 17.43 -15.86 9.48
C ASP A 137 16.39 -16.09 8.35
N PRO A 138 16.47 -17.17 7.55
CA PRO A 138 15.48 -17.48 6.52
C PRO A 138 14.03 -17.50 7.02
N ALA A 139 13.82 -17.75 8.32
CA ALA A 139 12.48 -17.72 8.93
C ALA A 139 11.85 -16.33 8.89
N ILE A 140 12.62 -15.24 8.98
CA ILE A 140 12.05 -13.88 8.87
C ILE A 140 11.62 -13.58 7.42
N ASP A 141 12.27 -14.18 6.43
CA ASP A 141 11.89 -14.03 5.01
C ASP A 141 10.57 -14.73 4.75
N ALA A 142 10.41 -15.96 5.26
CA ALA A 142 9.16 -16.69 5.23
C ALA A 142 8.04 -15.95 5.99
N GLU A 143 8.34 -15.34 7.14
CA GLU A 143 7.36 -14.56 7.90
C GLU A 143 6.87 -13.32 7.14
N VAL A 144 7.77 -12.57 6.48
CA VAL A 144 7.42 -11.42 5.64
C VAL A 144 6.53 -11.85 4.47
N LEU A 145 6.83 -12.97 3.83
CA LEU A 145 6.01 -13.56 2.78
C LEU A 145 4.65 -14.04 3.29
N ALA A 146 4.60 -14.65 4.47
CA ALA A 146 3.36 -15.08 5.11
C ALA A 146 2.46 -13.90 5.49
N LEU A 147 3.04 -12.80 6.00
CA LEU A 147 2.32 -11.55 6.27
C LEU A 147 1.72 -10.99 4.98
N LEU A 148 2.52 -10.94 3.90
CA LEU A 148 2.07 -10.50 2.59
C LEU A 148 0.87 -11.32 2.10
N MET A 149 0.99 -12.64 2.10
CA MET A 149 -0.08 -13.54 1.66
C MET A 149 -1.33 -13.40 2.53
N SER A 150 -1.16 -13.37 3.85
CA SER A 150 -2.25 -13.18 4.82
C SER A 150 -3.00 -11.87 4.56
N PHE A 151 -2.30 -10.78 4.24
CA PHE A 151 -2.91 -9.50 3.96
C PHE A 151 -3.82 -9.55 2.73
N TYR A 152 -3.30 -10.02 1.59
CA TYR A 152 -4.08 -10.10 0.35
C TYR A 152 -5.26 -11.09 0.47
N GLN A 153 -5.03 -12.27 1.05
CA GLN A 153 -6.07 -13.27 1.26
C GLN A 153 -7.16 -12.79 2.23
N SER A 154 -6.81 -12.02 3.26
CA SER A 154 -7.79 -11.46 4.20
C SER A 154 -8.79 -10.52 3.53
N LEU A 155 -8.39 -9.87 2.43
CA LEU A 155 -9.25 -9.00 1.63
C LEU A 155 -10.09 -9.78 0.62
N GLY A 156 -9.96 -11.12 0.57
CA GLY A 156 -10.75 -12.01 -0.27
C GLY A 156 -10.14 -12.35 -1.63
N LEU A 157 -8.93 -11.84 -1.95
CA LEU A 157 -8.26 -12.12 -3.22
C LEU A 157 -7.82 -13.58 -3.31
N LYS A 158 -8.08 -14.20 -4.47
CA LYS A 158 -7.81 -15.63 -4.69
C LYS A 158 -6.85 -15.89 -5.82
N LYS A 159 -6.80 -15.03 -6.84
CA LYS A 159 -5.96 -15.24 -8.03
C LYS A 159 -4.58 -14.63 -7.83
N LEU A 160 -3.86 -15.17 -6.85
CA LEU A 160 -2.56 -14.69 -6.41
C LEU A 160 -1.48 -15.70 -6.79
N LYS A 161 -0.40 -15.21 -7.40
CA LYS A 161 0.80 -16.01 -7.71
C LYS A 161 2.01 -15.39 -7.04
N LEU A 162 2.55 -16.08 -6.03
CA LEU A 162 3.82 -15.71 -5.43
C LEU A 162 4.96 -16.24 -6.29
N VAL A 163 5.85 -15.34 -6.71
CA VAL A 163 7.06 -15.66 -7.47
C VAL A 163 8.26 -15.31 -6.62
N VAL A 164 9.18 -16.25 -6.44
CA VAL A 164 10.38 -16.10 -5.61
C VAL A 164 11.65 -16.37 -6.41
N ASN A 165 12.75 -15.76 -5.99
CA ASN A 165 14.09 -15.99 -6.51
C ASN A 165 15.12 -15.71 -5.40
N SER A 166 16.38 -16.09 -5.64
CA SER A 166 17.51 -15.66 -4.82
C SER A 166 18.52 -14.93 -5.70
N LEU A 167 18.89 -13.71 -5.29
CA LEU A 167 19.92 -12.92 -5.92
C LEU A 167 21.31 -13.15 -5.31
N GLY A 168 21.44 -14.17 -4.45
CA GLY A 168 22.68 -14.52 -3.75
C GLY A 168 23.26 -13.38 -2.91
N ASP A 169 24.44 -13.62 -2.38
CA ASP A 169 25.26 -12.60 -1.73
C ASP A 169 26.21 -11.91 -2.73
N THR A 170 27.13 -11.09 -2.22
CA THR A 170 28.10 -10.35 -3.05
C THR A 170 28.99 -11.26 -3.89
N GLU A 171 29.46 -12.38 -3.34
CA GLU A 171 30.30 -13.35 -4.06
C GLU A 171 29.52 -13.97 -5.22
N SER A 172 28.32 -14.49 -4.92
CA SER A 172 27.43 -15.10 -5.90
C SER A 172 27.09 -14.13 -7.04
N ARG A 173 26.82 -12.86 -6.70
CA ARG A 173 26.54 -11.79 -7.68
C ARG A 173 27.74 -11.46 -8.55
N GLN A 174 28.95 -11.44 -8.00
CA GLN A 174 30.15 -11.17 -8.79
C GLN A 174 30.41 -12.28 -9.81
N ALA A 175 30.24 -13.54 -9.39
CA ALA A 175 30.37 -14.69 -10.29
C ALA A 175 29.31 -14.66 -11.40
N HIS A 176 28.04 -14.42 -11.04
CA HIS A 176 26.95 -14.29 -12.02
C HIS A 176 27.13 -13.10 -12.96
N ARG A 177 27.58 -11.95 -12.45
CA ARG A 177 27.87 -10.76 -13.26
C ARG A 177 28.92 -11.08 -14.33
N GLN A 178 29.99 -11.78 -13.97
CA GLN A 178 31.02 -12.15 -14.94
C GLN A 178 30.44 -13.09 -16.01
N ALA A 179 29.64 -14.08 -15.61
CA ALA A 179 28.97 -14.99 -16.53
C ALA A 179 28.04 -14.25 -17.52
N LEU A 180 27.26 -13.28 -17.05
CA LEU A 180 26.41 -12.45 -17.92
C LEU A 180 27.25 -11.61 -18.90
N ILE A 181 28.38 -11.07 -18.46
CA ILE A 181 29.29 -10.33 -19.34
C ILE A 181 29.84 -11.25 -20.43
N ASP A 182 30.37 -12.41 -20.04
CA ASP A 182 30.93 -13.38 -20.98
C ASP A 182 29.87 -13.86 -21.99
N HIS A 183 28.62 -13.98 -21.53
CA HIS A 183 27.47 -14.37 -22.35
C HIS A 183 27.03 -13.30 -23.36
N PHE A 184 26.86 -12.05 -22.92
CA PHE A 184 26.29 -10.99 -23.78
C PHE A 184 27.35 -10.21 -24.55
N ALA A 185 28.56 -10.01 -24.02
CA ALA A 185 29.59 -9.16 -24.63
C ALA A 185 29.91 -9.49 -26.10
N PRO A 186 29.98 -10.75 -26.54
CA PRO A 186 30.30 -11.08 -27.93
C PRO A 186 29.27 -10.53 -28.94
N ARG A 187 28.03 -10.33 -28.51
CA ARG A 187 26.89 -9.98 -29.37
C ARG A 187 26.07 -8.80 -28.84
N ILE A 188 26.64 -8.02 -27.91
CA ILE A 188 25.92 -6.92 -27.27
C ILE A 188 25.53 -5.81 -28.26
N GLY A 189 26.23 -5.70 -29.39
CA GLY A 189 25.88 -4.78 -30.47
C GLY A 189 24.50 -5.04 -31.11
N GLU A 190 23.92 -6.22 -30.90
CA GLU A 190 22.58 -6.60 -31.37
C GLU A 190 21.46 -6.08 -30.44
N PHE A 191 21.81 -5.69 -29.21
CA PHE A 191 20.87 -5.20 -28.21
C PHE A 191 20.67 -3.68 -28.31
N CYS A 192 19.60 -3.17 -27.71
CA CYS A 192 19.38 -1.73 -27.66
C CYS A 192 20.49 -0.98 -26.89
N SER A 193 20.61 0.33 -27.15
CA SER A 193 21.64 1.18 -26.53
C SER A 193 21.65 1.15 -25.00
N ASP A 194 20.48 0.97 -24.37
CA ASP A 194 20.35 0.87 -22.93
C ASP A 194 21.01 -0.41 -22.41
N CYS A 195 20.79 -1.54 -23.08
CA CYS A 195 21.40 -2.83 -22.75
C CYS A 195 22.92 -2.82 -22.97
N GLN A 196 23.38 -2.19 -24.04
CA GLN A 196 24.81 -1.97 -24.28
C GLN A 196 25.47 -1.24 -23.10
N SER A 197 24.83 -0.18 -22.59
CA SER A 197 25.33 0.52 -21.40
C SER A 197 25.19 -0.30 -20.11
N ARG A 198 24.12 -1.09 -19.97
CA ARG A 198 23.87 -1.94 -18.81
C ARG A 198 24.91 -3.05 -18.68
N LEU A 199 25.45 -3.58 -19.77
CA LEU A 199 26.49 -4.60 -19.73
C LEU A 199 27.73 -4.16 -18.93
N GLU A 200 28.11 -2.89 -19.02
CA GLU A 200 29.26 -2.38 -18.28
C GLU A 200 28.91 -2.10 -16.82
N LYS A 201 27.72 -1.51 -16.59
CA LYS A 201 27.30 -1.00 -15.27
C LYS A 201 26.66 -2.08 -14.39
N ASN A 202 25.60 -2.71 -14.89
CA ASN A 202 24.79 -3.69 -14.18
C ASN A 202 24.13 -4.68 -15.17
N PRO A 203 24.84 -5.76 -15.55
CA PRO A 203 24.37 -6.77 -16.51
C PRO A 203 23.03 -7.41 -16.18
N LEU A 204 22.69 -7.54 -14.88
CA LEU A 204 21.41 -8.13 -14.45
C LEU A 204 20.20 -7.36 -15.02
N ARG A 205 20.33 -6.04 -15.22
CA ARG A 205 19.27 -5.21 -15.81
C ARG A 205 19.02 -5.51 -17.28
N ILE A 206 19.87 -6.27 -17.96
CA ILE A 206 19.60 -6.75 -19.32
C ILE A 206 18.43 -7.73 -19.29
N LEU A 207 18.32 -8.56 -18.25
CA LEU A 207 17.26 -9.58 -18.10
C LEU A 207 15.84 -9.00 -18.02
N ASP A 208 15.70 -7.74 -17.57
CA ASP A 208 14.44 -6.99 -17.51
C ASP A 208 14.19 -6.10 -18.76
N CYS A 209 14.98 -6.26 -19.83
CA CYS A 209 14.81 -5.45 -21.03
C CYS A 209 13.54 -5.84 -21.79
N LYS A 210 12.59 -4.91 -21.89
CA LYS A 210 11.36 -5.11 -22.68
C LYS A 210 11.54 -5.05 -24.19
N LYS A 211 12.62 -4.42 -24.69
CA LYS A 211 12.89 -4.29 -26.14
C LYS A 211 13.56 -5.54 -26.69
N ASP A 212 14.52 -6.07 -25.94
CA ASP A 212 15.34 -7.21 -26.37
C ASP A 212 14.84 -8.53 -25.77
N ARG A 213 13.68 -8.53 -25.09
CA ARG A 213 13.10 -9.70 -24.39
C ARG A 213 13.02 -10.99 -25.21
N ASP A 214 12.82 -10.86 -26.52
CA ASP A 214 12.63 -11.98 -27.43
C ASP A 214 13.93 -12.37 -28.17
N HIS A 215 15.05 -11.72 -27.82
CA HIS A 215 16.36 -12.05 -28.35
C HIS A 215 16.81 -13.43 -27.85
N GLU A 216 17.37 -14.27 -28.71
CA GLU A 216 17.73 -15.65 -28.36
C GLU A 216 18.68 -15.77 -27.16
N LEU A 217 19.63 -14.84 -27.02
CA LEU A 217 20.54 -14.79 -25.88
C LEU A 217 19.85 -14.51 -24.54
N MET A 218 18.63 -13.95 -24.52
CA MET A 218 17.86 -13.81 -23.28
C MET A 218 17.40 -15.16 -22.75
N ALA A 219 16.99 -16.07 -23.63
CA ALA A 219 16.50 -17.39 -23.27
C ALA A 219 17.63 -18.31 -22.75
N THR A 220 18.86 -18.07 -23.17
CA THR A 220 20.04 -18.86 -22.76
C THR A 220 20.91 -18.14 -21.73
N ALA A 221 20.45 -17.02 -21.16
CA ALA A 221 21.23 -16.26 -20.20
C ALA A 221 21.50 -17.10 -18.94
N PRO A 222 22.71 -17.04 -18.36
CA PRO A 222 23.04 -17.78 -17.14
C PRO A 222 22.10 -17.37 -16.00
N SER A 223 21.55 -18.36 -15.31
CA SER A 223 20.68 -18.15 -14.15
C SER A 223 21.52 -17.84 -12.92
N ILE A 224 21.11 -16.87 -12.10
CA ILE A 224 21.81 -16.57 -10.84
C ILE A 224 21.79 -17.75 -9.86
N LEU A 225 20.79 -18.63 -9.97
CA LEU A 225 20.66 -19.81 -9.12
C LEU A 225 21.81 -20.81 -9.32
N ASP A 226 22.45 -20.81 -10.49
CA ASP A 226 23.60 -21.68 -10.80
C ASP A 226 24.92 -21.14 -10.22
N TYR A 227 24.92 -19.90 -9.71
CA TYR A 227 26.10 -19.21 -9.18
C TYR A 227 25.98 -18.87 -7.69
N LEU A 228 24.97 -19.41 -7.00
CA LEU A 228 24.87 -19.28 -5.55
C LEU A 228 25.99 -20.06 -4.87
N ASN A 229 26.68 -19.42 -3.94
CA ASN A 229 27.54 -20.15 -3.00
C ASN A 229 26.71 -21.02 -2.04
N ASP A 230 27.37 -21.95 -1.35
CA ASP A 230 26.72 -22.93 -0.47
C ASP A 230 25.81 -22.26 0.57
N TYR A 231 26.27 -21.16 1.18
CA TYR A 231 25.48 -20.40 2.14
C TYR A 231 24.19 -19.83 1.51
N SER A 232 24.29 -19.15 0.37
CA SER A 232 23.14 -18.53 -0.30
C SER A 232 22.15 -19.57 -0.81
N LYS A 233 22.64 -20.74 -1.22
CA LYS A 233 21.83 -21.88 -1.65
C LYS A 233 21.07 -22.48 -0.47
N GLU A 234 21.75 -22.81 0.62
CA GLU A 234 21.12 -23.33 1.84
C GLU A 234 20.10 -22.35 2.41
N TYR A 235 20.40 -21.05 2.39
CA TYR A 235 19.48 -20.00 2.81
C TYR A 235 18.17 -20.06 2.00
N PHE A 236 18.27 -20.09 0.67
CA PHE A 236 17.10 -20.07 -0.20
C PHE A 236 16.29 -21.38 -0.13
N GLU A 237 16.97 -22.52 0.01
CA GLU A 237 16.32 -23.82 0.26
C GLU A 237 15.53 -23.80 1.58
N LYS A 238 16.05 -23.14 2.62
CA LYS A 238 15.32 -22.95 3.89
C LYS A 238 14.08 -22.07 3.75
N VAL A 239 14.16 -20.97 2.99
CA VAL A 239 12.98 -20.14 2.70
C VAL A 239 11.90 -20.98 1.99
N GLN A 240 12.29 -21.72 0.95
CA GLN A 240 11.38 -22.62 0.20
C GLN A 240 10.73 -23.68 1.09
N GLN A 241 11.52 -24.29 1.99
CA GLN A 241 11.01 -25.25 2.96
C GLN A 241 9.97 -24.60 3.88
N TYR A 242 10.27 -23.44 4.46
CA TYR A 242 9.32 -22.75 5.35
C TYR A 242 8.04 -22.31 4.63
N LEU A 243 8.12 -21.86 3.37
CA LEU A 243 6.92 -21.56 2.59
C LEU A 243 6.06 -22.81 2.39
N THR A 244 6.69 -23.96 2.13
CA THR A 244 6.00 -25.25 2.01
C THR A 244 5.36 -25.65 3.34
N ASP A 245 6.07 -25.50 4.46
CA ASP A 245 5.57 -25.82 5.81
C ASP A 245 4.41 -24.91 6.24
N LEU A 246 4.31 -23.72 5.66
CA LEU A 246 3.24 -22.74 5.90
C LEU A 246 2.08 -22.86 4.90
N ASP A 247 2.07 -23.88 4.05
CA ASP A 247 1.08 -24.08 2.98
C ASP A 247 0.96 -22.87 2.03
N ILE A 248 2.07 -22.22 1.72
CA ILE A 248 2.14 -21.09 0.78
C ILE A 248 2.64 -21.59 -0.57
N ASP A 249 1.76 -21.58 -1.56
CA ASP A 249 2.13 -21.87 -2.96
C ASP A 249 3.05 -20.77 -3.52
N TYR A 250 4.13 -21.19 -4.18
CA TYR A 250 5.07 -20.30 -4.85
C TYR A 250 5.64 -20.91 -6.15
N VAL A 251 6.15 -20.05 -7.01
CA VAL A 251 6.91 -20.44 -8.21
C VAL A 251 8.31 -19.83 -8.15
N VAL A 252 9.34 -20.62 -8.43
CA VAL A 252 10.70 -20.11 -8.57
C VAL A 252 10.89 -19.57 -9.99
N ASP A 253 11.25 -18.29 -10.11
CA ASP A 253 11.59 -17.65 -11.39
C ASP A 253 13.02 -17.12 -11.34
N PRO A 254 13.99 -17.77 -12.01
CA PRO A 254 15.39 -17.34 -12.00
C PRO A 254 15.61 -15.99 -12.70
N THR A 255 14.65 -15.55 -13.53
CA THR A 255 14.72 -14.28 -14.26
C THR A 255 14.20 -13.10 -13.45
N LEU A 256 13.57 -13.36 -12.29
CA LEU A 256 13.07 -12.32 -11.40
C LEU A 256 14.25 -11.51 -10.84
N VAL A 257 14.43 -10.32 -11.40
CA VAL A 257 15.30 -9.27 -10.89
C VAL A 257 14.45 -8.14 -10.31
N ARG A 258 15.04 -7.31 -9.44
CA ARG A 258 14.35 -6.17 -8.84
C ARG A 258 14.87 -4.86 -9.42
N GLY A 259 14.00 -3.85 -9.50
CA GLY A 259 14.35 -2.53 -10.02
C GLY A 259 15.30 -1.71 -9.14
N LEU A 260 15.61 -2.20 -7.94
CA LEU A 260 16.47 -1.57 -6.93
C LEU A 260 17.73 -2.40 -6.73
N ASP A 261 18.89 -1.75 -6.68
CA ASP A 261 20.18 -2.45 -6.76
C ASP A 261 20.57 -3.11 -5.41
N TYR A 262 19.99 -2.62 -4.31
CA TYR A 262 20.33 -3.00 -2.93
C TYR A 262 19.87 -4.40 -2.51
N TYR A 263 19.03 -5.08 -3.29
CA TYR A 263 18.53 -6.41 -2.89
C TYR A 263 19.67 -7.42 -2.83
N ASN A 264 19.52 -8.52 -2.11
CA ASN A 264 20.36 -9.72 -2.11
C ASN A 264 19.55 -10.88 -1.52
N HIS A 265 20.05 -12.12 -1.66
CA HIS A 265 19.32 -13.33 -1.26
C HIS A 265 17.86 -13.28 -1.76
N THR A 266 16.88 -13.53 -0.91
CA THR A 266 15.46 -13.59 -1.26
C THR A 266 14.98 -12.35 -2.02
N ALA A 267 14.40 -12.55 -3.19
CA ALA A 267 13.64 -11.58 -3.95
C ALA A 267 12.28 -12.18 -4.31
N PHE A 268 11.23 -11.37 -4.30
CA PHE A 268 9.90 -11.88 -4.63
C PHE A 268 8.98 -10.83 -5.25
N GLU A 269 7.98 -11.33 -5.97
CA GLU A 269 6.82 -10.59 -6.43
C GLU A 269 5.54 -11.36 -6.13
N LEU A 270 4.49 -10.63 -5.76
CA LEU A 270 3.13 -11.16 -5.78
C LEU A 270 2.43 -10.63 -7.02
N MET A 271 1.96 -11.53 -7.86
CA MET A 271 1.30 -11.23 -9.12
C MET A 271 -0.19 -11.55 -9.03
N SER A 272 -1.03 -10.77 -9.71
CA SER A 272 -2.42 -11.10 -9.96
C SER A 272 -2.55 -11.94 -11.23
N GLU A 273 -3.31 -13.01 -11.16
CA GLU A 273 -3.75 -13.82 -12.31
C GLU A 273 -5.21 -13.52 -12.71
N ALA A 274 -5.78 -12.42 -12.19
CA ALA A 274 -7.14 -12.02 -12.52
C ALA A 274 -7.25 -11.55 -13.99
N GLU A 275 -8.23 -12.11 -14.71
CA GLU A 275 -8.59 -11.67 -16.05
C GLU A 275 -9.02 -10.19 -15.99
N GLY A 276 -8.52 -9.36 -16.92
CA GLY A 276 -8.87 -7.94 -16.97
C GLY A 276 -8.00 -7.00 -16.11
N PHE A 277 -7.10 -7.51 -15.27
CA PHE A 277 -6.19 -6.68 -14.45
C PHE A 277 -5.16 -5.87 -15.29
N GLY A 278 -5.01 -6.20 -16.57
CA GLY A 278 -4.21 -5.45 -17.54
C GLY A 278 -2.80 -6.00 -17.74
N ALA A 279 -1.96 -5.23 -18.44
CA ALA A 279 -0.62 -5.66 -18.86
C ALA A 279 0.42 -5.72 -17.72
N ILE A 280 0.11 -5.21 -16.53
CA ILE A 280 1.00 -5.20 -15.36
C ILE A 280 0.33 -6.01 -14.27
N THR A 281 0.90 -7.17 -13.96
CA THR A 281 0.32 -8.14 -13.02
C THR A 281 0.90 -8.03 -11.62
N THR A 282 2.05 -7.37 -11.42
CA THR A 282 2.68 -7.23 -10.11
C THR A 282 1.86 -6.35 -9.16
N LEU A 283 1.37 -6.94 -8.07
CA LEU A 283 0.65 -6.30 -6.97
C LEU A 283 1.61 -5.79 -5.89
N CYS A 284 2.63 -6.60 -5.58
CA CYS A 284 3.63 -6.33 -4.56
C CYS A 284 5.00 -6.82 -5.03
N GLY A 285 6.06 -6.20 -4.53
CA GLY A 285 7.37 -6.80 -4.58
C GLY A 285 8.22 -6.42 -3.38
N GLY A 286 9.21 -7.26 -3.11
CA GLY A 286 10.04 -7.15 -1.93
C GLY A 286 11.26 -8.05 -2.04
N GLY A 287 11.95 -8.17 -0.91
CA GLY A 287 13.15 -8.97 -0.81
C GLY A 287 14.07 -8.50 0.30
N ARG A 288 15.15 -9.25 0.47
CA ARG A 288 16.22 -8.99 1.44
C ARG A 288 17.23 -8.00 0.87
N TYR A 289 17.77 -7.13 1.72
CA TYR A 289 18.60 -5.99 1.34
C TYR A 289 19.75 -5.76 2.32
N ASN A 290 20.49 -6.83 2.65
CA ASN A 290 21.64 -6.73 3.54
C ASN A 290 22.64 -5.69 2.99
N GLY A 291 23.11 -4.76 3.82
CA GLY A 291 24.06 -3.71 3.41
C GLY A 291 23.44 -2.34 3.12
N LEU A 292 22.15 -2.24 2.80
CA LEU A 292 21.48 -0.93 2.59
C LEU A 292 21.69 0.02 3.79
N ILE A 293 21.58 -0.51 5.01
CA ILE A 293 21.76 0.29 6.22
C ILE A 293 23.20 0.82 6.34
N GLN A 294 24.20 0.08 5.87
CA GLN A 294 25.60 0.56 5.82
C GLN A 294 25.78 1.65 4.77
N GLU A 295 25.17 1.49 3.58
CA GLU A 295 25.26 2.46 2.48
C GLU A 295 24.71 3.85 2.86
N ILE A 296 23.69 3.89 3.71
CA ILE A 296 23.12 5.14 4.25
C ILE A 296 23.82 5.64 5.52
N GLY A 297 24.94 5.01 5.93
CA GLY A 297 25.79 5.46 7.04
C GLY A 297 25.50 4.85 8.41
N GLY A 298 24.74 3.74 8.45
CA GLY A 298 24.46 2.96 9.66
C GLY A 298 25.42 1.77 9.88
N PRO A 299 25.20 0.98 10.95
CA PRO A 299 25.95 -0.24 11.20
C PRO A 299 25.54 -1.37 10.23
N GLU A 300 26.36 -2.42 10.17
CA GLU A 300 25.98 -3.66 9.47
C GLU A 300 24.66 -4.21 10.01
N THR A 301 23.62 -4.13 9.20
CA THR A 301 22.28 -4.52 9.60
C THR A 301 21.61 -5.25 8.43
N PRO A 302 21.27 -6.53 8.58
CA PRO A 302 20.47 -7.24 7.60
C PRO A 302 19.02 -6.74 7.63
N GLY A 303 18.32 -6.85 6.50
CA GLY A 303 16.93 -6.41 6.42
C GLY A 303 16.16 -7.10 5.31
N ILE A 304 14.86 -7.27 5.51
CA ILE A 304 13.92 -7.76 4.49
C ILE A 304 12.57 -7.05 4.64
N GLY A 305 11.92 -6.79 3.52
CA GLY A 305 10.65 -6.10 3.49
C GLY A 305 9.94 -6.23 2.16
N PHE A 306 8.77 -5.61 2.10
CA PHE A 306 8.03 -5.43 0.85
C PHE A 306 7.32 -4.09 0.83
N ALA A 307 6.91 -3.68 -0.37
CA ALA A 307 5.94 -2.62 -0.55
C ALA A 307 4.92 -2.99 -1.64
N LEU A 308 3.69 -2.52 -1.47
CA LEU A 308 2.61 -2.64 -2.44
C LEU A 308 1.91 -1.30 -2.65
N SER A 309 1.24 -1.14 -3.80
CA SER A 309 0.39 0.03 -4.08
C SER A 309 -1.05 -0.27 -3.69
N ILE A 310 -1.65 0.61 -2.89
CA ILE A 310 -3.05 0.50 -2.48
C ILE A 310 -3.97 0.62 -3.71
N GLU A 311 -3.62 1.48 -4.67
CA GLU A 311 -4.37 1.63 -5.92
C GLU A 311 -4.42 0.34 -6.73
N ARG A 312 -3.28 -0.36 -6.85
CA ARG A 312 -3.22 -1.65 -7.57
C ARG A 312 -4.01 -2.72 -6.85
N LEU A 313 -3.93 -2.77 -5.52
CA LEU A 313 -4.72 -3.67 -4.70
C LEU A 313 -6.22 -3.43 -4.89
N LEU A 314 -6.68 -2.19 -4.83
CA LEU A 314 -8.09 -1.85 -5.07
C LEU A 314 -8.54 -2.23 -6.50
N SER A 315 -7.68 -2.01 -7.50
CA SER A 315 -7.95 -2.45 -8.87
C SER A 315 -8.04 -3.98 -8.99
N ALA A 316 -7.31 -4.72 -8.15
CA ALA A 316 -7.32 -6.19 -8.15
C ALA A 316 -8.61 -6.72 -7.52
N LEU A 317 -9.06 -6.08 -6.44
CA LEU A 317 -10.35 -6.37 -5.82
C LEU A 317 -11.51 -6.13 -6.80
N GLU A 318 -11.47 -5.03 -7.54
CA GLU A 318 -12.44 -4.73 -8.61
C GLU A 318 -12.40 -5.78 -9.72
N ALA A 319 -11.22 -6.18 -10.18
CA ALA A 319 -11.05 -7.19 -11.24
C ALA A 319 -11.57 -8.58 -10.84
N GLU A 320 -11.48 -8.95 -9.55
CA GLU A 320 -12.06 -10.20 -9.03
C GLU A 320 -13.53 -10.06 -8.61
N GLY A 321 -14.13 -8.86 -8.71
CA GLY A 321 -15.51 -8.61 -8.31
C GLY A 321 -15.73 -8.74 -6.79
N ILE A 322 -14.70 -8.44 -5.99
CA ILE A 322 -14.76 -8.53 -4.54
C ILE A 322 -15.34 -7.24 -3.97
N GLU A 323 -16.47 -7.36 -3.28
CA GLU A 323 -17.07 -6.26 -2.52
C GLU A 323 -16.53 -6.24 -1.10
N LEU A 324 -15.96 -5.11 -0.68
CA LEU A 324 -15.53 -4.91 0.70
C LEU A 324 -16.72 -4.44 1.55
N PRO A 325 -16.82 -4.88 2.81
CA PRO A 325 -17.92 -4.51 3.72
C PRO A 325 -17.69 -3.10 4.27
N VAL A 326 -17.88 -2.10 3.41
CA VAL A 326 -17.70 -0.69 3.72
C VAL A 326 -19.06 -0.09 4.04
N GLU A 327 -19.25 0.37 5.28
CA GLU A 327 -20.46 1.11 5.64
C GLU A 327 -20.40 2.54 5.10
N THR A 328 -21.41 2.91 4.31
CA THR A 328 -21.62 4.28 3.85
C THR A 328 -22.99 4.79 4.30
N GLY A 329 -23.11 6.10 4.45
CA GLY A 329 -24.38 6.76 4.74
C GLY A 329 -24.45 7.39 6.12
N VAL A 330 -25.67 7.65 6.57
CA VAL A 330 -25.96 8.36 7.83
C VAL A 330 -26.79 7.44 8.70
N ASP A 331 -26.49 7.32 9.99
CA ASP A 331 -27.35 6.54 10.89
C ASP A 331 -28.69 7.24 11.09
N CYS A 332 -28.71 8.57 11.27
CA CYS A 332 -29.93 9.34 11.53
C CYS A 332 -30.01 10.65 10.73
N TYR A 333 -31.10 10.85 9.97
CA TYR A 333 -31.40 12.12 9.33
C TYR A 333 -32.60 12.81 9.98
N VAL A 334 -32.40 14.01 10.54
CA VAL A 334 -33.45 14.76 11.25
C VAL A 334 -34.20 15.67 10.27
N ILE A 335 -35.50 15.40 10.12
CA ILE A 335 -36.45 16.16 9.31
C ILE A 335 -37.27 17.06 10.22
N THR A 336 -37.38 18.34 9.85
CA THR A 336 -38.10 19.34 10.65
C THR A 336 -39.21 20.05 9.88
N MET A 337 -40.30 20.38 10.58
CA MET A 337 -41.38 21.23 10.10
C MET A 337 -41.66 22.35 11.11
N GLY A 338 -41.55 23.61 10.66
CA GLY A 338 -41.68 24.79 11.52
C GLY A 338 -40.33 25.30 12.04
N ASP A 339 -40.29 26.59 12.39
CA ASP A 339 -39.05 27.27 12.79
C ASP A 339 -38.55 26.80 14.16
N GLU A 340 -39.43 26.60 15.12
CA GLU A 340 -39.07 26.10 16.46
C GLU A 340 -38.48 24.68 16.41
N ALA A 341 -39.08 23.79 15.59
CA ALA A 341 -38.56 22.44 15.36
C ALA A 341 -37.19 22.48 14.68
N LYS A 342 -37.00 23.39 13.72
CA LYS A 342 -35.70 23.63 13.08
C LYS A 342 -34.64 24.04 14.11
N GLU A 343 -34.94 24.97 15.01
CA GLU A 343 -34.03 25.38 16.07
C GLU A 343 -33.71 24.22 17.03
N LYS A 344 -34.73 23.50 17.49
CA LYS A 344 -34.54 22.36 18.40
C LYS A 344 -33.71 21.24 17.76
N SER A 345 -33.87 20.99 16.46
CA SER A 345 -33.14 19.93 15.76
C SER A 345 -31.62 20.08 15.82
N VAL A 346 -31.10 21.31 15.97
CA VAL A 346 -29.66 21.53 16.15
C VAL A 346 -29.16 20.83 17.40
N SER A 347 -29.91 20.94 18.50
CA SER A 347 -29.58 20.27 19.76
C SER A 347 -29.70 18.74 19.65
N ILE A 348 -30.75 18.24 18.96
CA ILE A 348 -30.99 16.80 18.78
C ILE A 348 -29.86 16.17 17.97
N VAL A 349 -29.52 16.75 16.81
CA VAL A 349 -28.42 16.25 15.97
C VAL A 349 -27.10 16.24 16.74
N ASN A 350 -26.82 17.28 17.53
CA ASN A 350 -25.61 17.31 18.36
C ASN A 350 -25.62 16.20 19.43
N THR A 351 -26.75 15.95 20.08
CA THR A 351 -26.89 14.86 21.04
C THR A 351 -26.64 13.49 20.40
N LEU A 352 -27.23 13.23 19.22
CA LEU A 352 -26.99 12.01 18.46
C LEU A 352 -25.50 11.82 18.11
N ARG A 353 -24.86 12.88 17.60
CA ARG A 353 -23.42 12.86 17.28
C ARG A 353 -22.55 12.58 18.52
N ARG A 354 -22.89 13.17 19.66
CA ARG A 354 -22.18 12.92 20.94
C ARG A 354 -22.35 11.50 21.45
N ALA A 355 -23.41 10.81 21.02
CA ALA A 355 -23.64 9.40 21.32
C ALA A 355 -22.97 8.43 20.33
N GLY A 356 -22.25 8.95 19.32
CA GLY A 356 -21.49 8.15 18.35
C GLY A 356 -22.20 7.91 17.02
N PHE A 357 -23.43 8.40 16.83
CA PHE A 357 -24.15 8.27 15.56
C PHE A 357 -23.62 9.23 14.50
N VAL A 358 -23.57 8.75 13.26
CA VAL A 358 -23.49 9.62 12.07
C VAL A 358 -24.87 10.23 11.88
N ALA A 359 -25.03 11.51 12.22
CA ALA A 359 -26.33 12.18 12.14
C ALA A 359 -26.25 13.50 11.36
N ASP A 360 -27.31 13.81 10.60
CA ASP A 360 -27.40 15.06 9.84
C ASP A 360 -28.84 15.61 9.78
N LYS A 361 -29.01 16.82 9.24
CA LYS A 361 -30.31 17.47 9.03
C LYS A 361 -30.34 18.30 7.76
N ASP A 362 -31.53 18.79 7.39
CA ASP A 362 -31.61 19.78 6.31
C ASP A 362 -31.16 21.17 6.78
N TYR A 363 -30.36 21.84 5.96
CA TYR A 363 -29.86 23.21 6.17
C TYR A 363 -30.33 24.18 5.08
N GLN A 364 -31.21 23.74 4.18
CA GLN A 364 -31.62 24.49 2.98
C GLN A 364 -33.10 24.88 3.01
N ASP A 365 -33.75 24.75 4.17
CA ASP A 365 -35.16 25.06 4.37
C ASP A 365 -36.07 24.34 3.36
N LYS A 366 -35.72 23.09 3.06
CA LYS A 366 -36.50 22.24 2.16
C LYS A 366 -37.82 21.85 2.80
N LYS A 367 -38.86 21.70 1.98
CA LYS A 367 -40.13 21.11 2.43
C LYS A 367 -39.93 19.63 2.80
N MET A 368 -40.77 19.11 3.69
CA MET A 368 -40.70 17.73 4.22
C MET A 368 -40.41 16.65 3.15
N LYS A 369 -41.16 16.63 2.04
CA LYS A 369 -40.94 15.66 0.94
C LYS A 369 -39.53 15.74 0.34
N ALA A 370 -38.95 16.93 0.26
CA ALA A 370 -37.59 17.13 -0.24
C ALA A 370 -36.52 16.78 0.82
N GLN A 371 -36.83 16.93 2.10
CA GLN A 371 -35.98 16.44 3.19
C GLN A 371 -35.94 14.89 3.23
N PHE A 372 -37.08 14.21 3.03
CA PHE A 372 -37.10 12.74 2.91
C PHE A 372 -36.26 12.25 1.73
N LYS A 373 -36.34 12.93 0.58
CA LYS A 373 -35.47 12.63 -0.58
C LYS A 373 -33.98 12.91 -0.29
N ALA A 374 -33.68 13.84 0.61
CA ALA A 374 -32.31 14.09 1.04
C ALA A 374 -31.80 12.97 1.95
N ALA A 375 -32.63 12.54 2.92
CA ALA A 375 -32.35 11.39 3.79
C ALA A 375 -32.08 10.11 2.98
N ASP A 376 -32.92 9.82 1.99
CA ASP A 376 -32.77 8.68 1.08
C ASP A 376 -31.46 8.76 0.28
N ARG A 377 -31.12 9.94 -0.24
CA ARG A 377 -29.87 10.16 -1.00
C ARG A 377 -28.60 9.95 -0.17
N VAL A 378 -28.64 10.30 1.11
CA VAL A 378 -27.53 10.05 2.04
C VAL A 378 -27.62 8.67 2.70
N GLN A 379 -28.53 7.81 2.22
CA GLN A 379 -28.73 6.45 2.70
C GLN A 379 -28.92 6.41 4.23
N ALA A 380 -29.80 7.26 4.74
CA ALA A 380 -30.08 7.32 6.16
C ALA A 380 -30.71 6.00 6.65
N LYS A 381 -30.15 5.36 7.67
CA LYS A 381 -30.75 4.16 8.31
C LYS A 381 -32.07 4.51 9.00
N PHE A 382 -32.07 5.62 9.73
CA PHE A 382 -33.24 6.16 10.42
C PHE A 382 -33.54 7.60 10.01
N VAL A 383 -34.82 7.96 10.00
CA VAL A 383 -35.29 9.34 9.85
C VAL A 383 -36.02 9.75 11.12
N VAL A 384 -35.59 10.86 11.71
CA VAL A 384 -36.23 11.44 12.91
C VAL A 384 -37.05 12.65 12.49
N VAL A 385 -38.38 12.57 12.61
CA VAL A 385 -39.30 13.64 12.22
C VAL A 385 -39.70 14.44 13.45
N LEU A 386 -39.53 15.76 13.38
CA LEU A 386 -39.93 16.73 14.40
C LEU A 386 -40.74 17.87 13.78
N GLY A 387 -42.04 17.89 14.02
CA GLY A 387 -42.91 19.05 13.77
C GLY A 387 -43.22 19.83 15.04
N GLU A 388 -44.09 20.83 14.92
CA GLU A 388 -44.58 21.62 16.05
C GLU A 388 -45.37 20.76 17.05
N ASP A 389 -46.17 19.80 16.57
CA ASP A 389 -46.95 18.89 17.41
C ASP A 389 -46.05 17.94 18.22
N GLU A 390 -45.03 17.35 17.57
CA GLU A 390 -44.04 16.50 18.23
C GLU A 390 -43.23 17.30 19.26
N LEU A 391 -42.82 18.52 18.91
CA LEU A 391 -42.08 19.40 19.80
C LEU A 391 -42.91 19.78 21.04
N ALA A 392 -44.19 20.12 20.86
CA ALA A 392 -45.09 20.43 21.97
C ALA A 392 -45.24 19.25 22.95
N LYS A 393 -45.18 18.00 22.45
CA LYS A 393 -45.25 16.77 23.24
C LYS A 393 -43.90 16.28 23.77
N GLN A 394 -42.78 16.92 23.40
CA GLN A 394 -41.41 16.46 23.68
C GLN A 394 -41.11 15.04 23.17
N VAL A 395 -41.67 14.71 22.00
CA VAL A 395 -41.44 13.44 21.29
C VAL A 395 -40.88 13.69 19.90
N VAL A 396 -40.46 12.63 19.22
CA VAL A 396 -40.11 12.58 17.80
C VAL A 396 -40.67 11.30 17.19
N ASN A 397 -40.98 11.34 15.91
CA ASN A 397 -41.33 10.14 15.15
C ASN A 397 -40.07 9.59 14.48
N VAL A 398 -39.61 8.41 14.91
CA VAL A 398 -38.46 7.72 14.33
C VAL A 398 -38.97 6.71 13.31
N LYS A 399 -38.48 6.84 12.07
CA LYS A 399 -38.77 5.92 10.98
C LYS A 399 -37.54 5.10 10.63
N ASN A 400 -37.64 3.78 10.64
CA ASN A 400 -36.65 2.90 10.03
C ASN A 400 -36.84 2.93 8.51
N MET A 401 -35.79 3.25 7.76
CA MET A 401 -35.88 3.43 6.30
C MET A 401 -35.87 2.10 5.53
N GLU A 402 -35.39 1.01 6.14
CA GLU A 402 -35.41 -0.34 5.57
C GLU A 402 -36.77 -1.02 5.80
N SER A 403 -37.24 -1.10 7.05
CA SER A 403 -38.51 -1.76 7.38
C SER A 403 -39.73 -0.90 7.08
N GLY A 404 -39.55 0.43 7.05
CA GLY A 404 -40.64 1.40 6.92
C GLY A 404 -41.41 1.66 8.21
N GLU A 405 -41.11 0.94 9.30
CA GLU A 405 -41.74 1.07 10.60
C GLU A 405 -41.52 2.48 11.20
N GLN A 406 -42.54 2.98 11.88
CA GLN A 406 -42.51 4.29 12.54
C GLN A 406 -42.94 4.16 13.99
N GLN A 407 -42.17 4.79 14.88
CA GLN A 407 -42.43 4.79 16.30
C GLN A 407 -42.26 6.19 16.89
N GLU A 408 -43.22 6.60 17.73
CA GLU A 408 -43.12 7.81 18.53
C GLU A 408 -42.21 7.53 19.74
N VAL A 409 -41.17 8.35 19.91
CA VAL A 409 -40.13 8.19 20.94
C VAL A 409 -39.93 9.52 21.65
N SER A 410 -39.79 9.52 22.97
CA SER A 410 -39.44 10.73 23.72
C SER A 410 -38.07 11.26 23.27
N ILE A 411 -37.93 12.58 23.13
CA ILE A 411 -36.67 13.21 22.75
C ILE A 411 -35.53 12.80 23.70
N ASP A 412 -35.82 12.64 25.00
CA ASP A 412 -34.83 12.27 26.02
C ASP A 412 -34.39 10.80 25.91
N GLN A 413 -35.22 9.94 25.30
CA GLN A 413 -34.95 8.51 25.12
C GLN A 413 -34.43 8.17 23.72
N LEU A 414 -34.40 9.15 22.81
CA LEU A 414 -34.05 8.94 21.40
C LEU A 414 -32.72 8.21 21.21
N VAL A 415 -31.68 8.60 21.96
CA VAL A 415 -30.35 7.96 21.88
C VAL A 415 -30.43 6.50 22.28
N SER A 416 -31.02 6.20 23.44
CA SER A 416 -31.13 4.83 23.94
C SER A 416 -31.95 3.96 23.00
N TYR A 417 -33.07 4.48 22.48
CA TYR A 417 -33.88 3.79 21.50
C TYR A 417 -33.08 3.42 20.25
N LEU A 418 -32.33 4.36 19.67
CA LEU A 418 -31.53 4.08 18.47
C LEU A 418 -30.39 3.09 18.74
N GLN A 419 -29.80 3.11 19.94
CA GLN A 419 -28.74 2.16 20.31
C GLN A 419 -29.24 0.71 20.42
N GLU A 420 -30.52 0.52 20.76
CA GLU A 420 -31.14 -0.83 20.81
C GLU A 420 -31.47 -1.39 19.43
N GLN A 421 -31.45 -0.55 18.39
CA GLN A 421 -31.85 -0.90 17.02
C GLN A 421 -30.65 -1.12 16.07
N VAL A 422 -29.42 -0.88 16.51
CA VAL A 422 -28.18 -1.00 15.71
C VAL A 422 -27.40 -2.26 16.06
#